data_AF-A0A1B6L742-F1
#
_entry.id   AF-A0A1B6L742-F1
#
_cell.length_a   1.000
_cell.length_b   1.000
_cell.length_c   1.000
_cell.angle_alpha   90.00
_cell.angle_beta   90.00
_cell.angle_gamma   90.00
#
_symmetry.space_group_name_H-M   'P 1'
#
loop_
_entity.id
_entity.type
_entity.pdbx_description
1 polymer ?
#
loop_
_entity_poly.entity_id
_entity_poly.type
_entity_poly.pdbx_seq_one_letter_code
_entity_poly.pdbx_strand_id
1 'polypeptide(L)'
;GRSKRNVILPPELWPEGVVPVKISREFKSDEREAILRGMAEIEENTCIRFIREPLGEDIEGGFVNIVKRDDCSAELGWTGQAQNLNLTLSCVRDHPPVVHELLH
;
A
#
# COMPACT_ATOMS: atom_id res chain seq x y z
N GLY A 1 10.58 -3.30 29.41
CA GLY A 1 11.25 -2.03 29.10
C GLY A 1 10.63 -1.44 27.85
N ARG A 2 10.27 -0.15 27.87
CA ARG A 2 9.68 0.58 26.73
C ARG A 2 10.59 0.43 25.50
N SER A 3 10.11 -0.23 24.45
CA SER A 3 10.76 -0.22 23.15
C SER A 3 10.71 1.22 22.60
N LYS A 4 11.89 1.78 22.34
CA LYS A 4 12.03 3.11 21.74
C LYS A 4 11.52 3.03 20.31
N ARG A 5 10.24 3.36 20.11
CA ARG A 5 9.74 3.82 18.82
C ARG A 5 10.40 5.16 18.56
N ASN A 6 11.35 5.20 17.62
CA ASN A 6 11.79 6.38 16.89
C ASN A 6 12.75 5.85 15.82
N VAL A 7 12.22 5.66 14.61
CA VAL A 7 13.05 5.35 13.44
C VAL A 7 13.97 6.55 13.22
N ILE A 8 15.27 6.35 13.49
CA ILE A 8 16.33 7.29 13.17
C ILE A 8 16.76 6.88 11.77
N LEU A 9 16.06 7.39 10.74
CA LEU A 9 16.41 7.50 9.31
C LEU A 9 15.07 7.80 8.57
N PRO A 10 15.05 8.73 7.59
CA PRO A 10 13.86 8.91 6.77
C PRO A 10 13.55 7.58 6.04
N PRO A 11 12.29 7.16 5.94
CA PRO A 11 11.93 5.99 5.15
C PRO A 11 12.40 6.19 3.71
N GLU A 12 12.88 5.12 3.06
CA GLU A 12 13.22 5.20 1.64
C GLU A 12 11.93 5.44 0.83
N LEU A 13 12.02 6.31 -0.17
CA LEU A 13 10.89 6.62 -1.03
C LEU A 13 10.84 5.64 -2.19
N TRP A 14 9.64 5.36 -2.69
CA TRP A 14 9.46 4.60 -3.91
C TRP A 14 10.19 5.30 -5.08
N PRO A 15 11.02 4.57 -5.85
CA PRO A 15 11.72 5.15 -6.99
C PRO A 15 10.75 5.84 -7.95
N GLU A 16 11.07 7.09 -8.31
CA GLU A 16 10.25 7.91 -9.23
C GLU A 16 8.80 8.14 -8.78
N GLY A 17 8.47 7.84 -7.51
CA GLY A 17 7.09 7.88 -7.01
C GLY A 17 6.20 6.78 -7.60
N VAL A 18 6.77 5.74 -8.20
CA VAL A 18 6.04 4.63 -8.81
C VAL A 18 5.92 3.49 -7.81
N VAL A 19 4.68 3.10 -7.50
CA VAL A 19 4.35 2.03 -6.56
C VAL A 19 3.71 0.88 -7.32
N PRO A 20 4.42 -0.23 -7.55
CA PRO A 20 3.82 -1.44 -8.10
C PRO A 20 2.89 -2.07 -7.07
N VAL A 21 1.67 -2.39 -7.48
CA VAL A 21 0.63 -2.94 -6.59
C VAL A 21 0.03 -4.23 -7.14
N LYS A 22 -0.14 -5.18 -6.23
CA LYS A 22 -0.94 -6.40 -6.41
C LYS A 22 -2.12 -6.37 -5.43
N ILE A 23 -3.34 -6.52 -5.93
CA ILE A 23 -4.55 -6.60 -5.08
C ILE A 23 -4.99 -8.05 -5.00
N SER A 24 -5.11 -8.59 -3.79
CA SER A 24 -5.60 -9.96 -3.56
C SER A 24 -6.98 -10.20 -4.18
N ARG A 25 -7.19 -11.42 -4.68
CA ARG A 25 -8.49 -11.87 -5.21
C ARG A 25 -9.54 -12.10 -4.11
N GLU A 26 -9.15 -12.02 -2.83
CA GLU A 26 -10.05 -12.11 -1.68
C GLU A 26 -10.95 -10.87 -1.51
N PHE A 27 -10.57 -9.74 -2.10
CA PHE A 27 -11.42 -8.55 -2.13
C PHE A 27 -12.56 -8.70 -3.14
N LYS A 28 -13.77 -8.38 -2.69
CA LYS A 28 -14.96 -8.30 -3.55
C LYS A 28 -14.87 -7.09 -4.49
N SER A 29 -15.74 -7.05 -5.50
CA SER A 29 -15.74 -5.97 -6.50
C SER A 29 -15.91 -4.58 -5.90
N ASP A 30 -16.80 -4.42 -4.93
CA ASP A 30 -17.05 -3.18 -4.20
C ASP A 30 -15.86 -2.76 -3.32
N GLU A 31 -15.28 -3.73 -2.60
CA GLU A 31 -14.07 -3.54 -1.79
C GLU A 31 -12.88 -3.10 -2.67
N ARG A 32 -12.70 -3.76 -3.81
CA ARG A 32 -11.66 -3.44 -4.77
C ARG A 32 -11.85 -2.05 -5.38
N GLU A 33 -13.09 -1.65 -5.65
CA GLU A 33 -13.39 -0.32 -6.14
C GLU A 33 -13.03 0.76 -5.10
N ALA A 34 -13.29 0.51 -3.81
CA ALA A 34 -12.88 1.43 -2.75
C ALA A 34 -11.35 1.58 -2.67
N ILE A 35 -10.60 0.47 -2.80
CA ILE A 35 -9.13 0.51 -2.86
C ILE A 35 -8.65 1.36 -4.04
N LEU A 36 -9.23 1.15 -5.22
CA LEU A 36 -8.87 1.90 -6.44
C LEU A 36 -9.23 3.39 -6.34
N ARG A 37 -10.33 3.75 -5.67
CA ARG A 37 -10.67 5.15 -5.42
C ARG A 37 -9.67 5.84 -4.50
N GLY A 38 -9.22 5.15 -3.44
CA GLY A 38 -8.17 5.67 -2.56
C GLY A 38 -6.84 5.91 -3.30
N MET A 39 -6.46 5.00 -4.20
CA MET A 39 -5.30 5.19 -5.09
C MET A 39 -5.48 6.41 -6.00
N ALA A 40 -6.64 6.53 -6.65
CA ALA A 40 -6.93 7.64 -7.55
C ALA A 40 -6.88 9.00 -6.83
N GLU A 41 -7.40 9.10 -5.60
CA GLU A 41 -7.32 10.33 -4.81
C GLU A 41 -5.86 10.77 -4.59
N ILE A 42 -4.96 9.83 -4.29
CA ILE A 42 -3.53 10.12 -4.12
C ILE A 42 -2.90 10.54 -5.45
N GLU A 43 -3.23 9.85 -6.55
CA GLU A 43 -2.69 10.18 -7.88
C GLU A 43 -3.13 11.56 -8.38
N GLU A 44 -4.37 11.96 -8.06
CA GLU A 44 -4.96 13.26 -8.40
C GLU A 44 -4.31 14.41 -7.63
N ASN A 45 -3.86 14.17 -6.40
CA ASN A 45 -3.35 15.20 -5.50
C ASN A 45 -1.81 15.18 -5.34
N THR A 46 -1.12 14.19 -5.90
CA THR A 46 0.33 14.03 -5.74
C THR A 46 1.02 13.57 -7.04
N CYS A 47 2.34 13.42 -6.99
CA CYS A 47 3.12 12.81 -8.07
C CYS A 47 3.23 11.28 -7.98
N ILE A 48 2.65 10.66 -6.95
CA ILE A 48 2.68 9.20 -6.77
C ILE A 48 1.85 8.52 -7.86
N ARG A 49 2.30 7.39 -8.39
CA ARG A 49 1.61 6.61 -9.42
C ARG A 49 1.55 5.15 -9.02
N PHE A 50 0.35 4.59 -8.94
CA PHE A 50 0.13 3.17 -8.67
C PHE A 50 0.05 2.41 -10.00
N ILE A 51 0.98 1.49 -10.24
CA ILE A 51 0.95 0.62 -11.42
C ILE A 51 0.55 -0.78 -11.00
N ARG A 52 -0.23 -1.48 -11.85
CA ARG A 52 -0.41 -2.92 -11.64
C ARG A 52 0.95 -3.59 -11.77
N GLU A 53 1.24 -4.50 -10.84
CA GLU A 53 2.40 -5.40 -10.89
C GLU A 53 2.60 -5.92 -12.33
N PRO A 54 3.76 -5.65 -12.98
CA PRO A 54 4.04 -6.24 -14.27
C PRO A 54 4.10 -7.76 -14.11
N LEU A 55 3.43 -8.49 -15.00
CA LEU A 55 3.43 -9.94 -15.02
C LEU A 55 4.85 -10.43 -15.34
N GLY A 56 5.66 -10.72 -14.32
CA GLY A 56 7.03 -11.23 -14.45
C GLY A 56 7.63 -11.54 -13.08
N GLU A 57 8.48 -12.57 -13.01
CA GLU A 57 9.07 -13.08 -11.75
C GLU A 57 10.15 -12.16 -11.15
N ASP A 58 10.57 -11.14 -11.90
CA ASP A 58 11.62 -10.20 -11.52
C ASP A 58 11.02 -8.82 -11.22
N ILE A 59 10.37 -8.68 -10.06
CA ILE A 59 10.10 -7.36 -9.49
C ILE A 59 11.39 -6.91 -8.80
N GLU A 60 12.41 -6.65 -9.60
CA GLU A 60 13.64 -5.98 -9.15
C GLU A 60 13.21 -4.63 -8.56
N GLY A 61 13.16 -4.56 -7.23
CA GLY A 61 12.76 -3.34 -6.50
C GLY A 61 11.46 -3.42 -5.72
N GLY A 62 10.82 -4.59 -5.53
CA GLY A 62 9.71 -4.71 -4.57
C GLY A 62 8.36 -4.12 -5.00
N PHE A 63 7.30 -4.48 -4.29
CA PHE A 63 5.92 -4.09 -4.59
C PHE A 63 5.03 -4.13 -3.36
N VAL A 64 3.88 -3.46 -3.42
CA VAL A 64 2.85 -3.51 -2.38
C VAL A 64 1.84 -4.62 -2.69
N ASN A 65 1.77 -5.61 -1.81
CA ASN A 65 0.79 -6.68 -1.87
C ASN A 65 -0.39 -6.38 -0.94
N ILE A 66 -1.51 -5.93 -1.51
CA ILE A 66 -2.72 -5.60 -0.75
C ILE A 66 -3.47 -6.89 -0.44
N VAL A 67 -3.55 -7.23 0.84
CA VAL A 67 -4.13 -8.48 1.35
C VAL A 67 -5.21 -8.20 2.37
N LYS A 68 -6.22 -9.08 2.39
CA LYS A 68 -7.30 -9.01 3.36
C LYS A 68 -6.85 -9.69 4.65
N ARG A 69 -6.80 -8.93 5.74
CA ARG A 69 -6.37 -9.40 7.07
C ARG A 69 -7.24 -8.78 8.16
N ASP A 70 -7.01 -9.21 9.39
CA ASP A 70 -7.77 -8.77 10.58
C ASP A 70 -7.23 -7.47 11.20
N ASP A 71 -6.19 -6.88 10.60
CA ASP A 71 -5.58 -5.60 10.98
C ASP A 71 -5.40 -4.66 9.77
N CYS A 72 -5.23 -3.37 10.06
CA CYS A 72 -4.86 -2.36 9.08
C CYS A 72 -3.44 -1.92 9.39
N SER A 73 -2.53 -2.29 8.50
CA SER A 73 -1.10 -2.08 8.70
C SER A 73 -0.35 -2.08 7.37
N ALA A 74 0.70 -1.27 7.35
CA ALA A 74 1.62 -1.12 6.23
C ALA A 74 3.05 -1.00 6.76
N GLU A 75 4.02 -1.43 5.95
CA GLU A 75 5.43 -1.08 6.16
C GLU A 75 5.65 0.40 5.81
N LEU A 76 6.57 1.06 6.53
CA LEU A 76 6.88 2.47 6.29
C LEU A 76 7.83 2.63 5.10
N GLY A 77 7.37 3.31 4.05
CA GLY A 77 8.14 3.58 2.84
C GLY A 77 8.51 2.35 2.02
N TRP A 78 9.50 2.51 1.14
CA TRP A 78 10.02 1.47 0.27
C TRP A 78 11.05 0.59 0.99
N THR A 79 10.91 -0.72 0.86
CA THR A 79 11.82 -1.70 1.48
C THR A 79 12.77 -2.39 0.51
N GLY A 80 12.65 -2.11 -0.79
CA GLY A 80 13.34 -2.86 -1.86
C GLY A 80 12.82 -4.31 -2.04
N GLN A 81 11.79 -4.71 -1.30
CA GLN A 81 11.20 -6.04 -1.32
C GLN A 81 9.67 -5.97 -1.43
N ALA A 82 9.04 -7.13 -1.58
CA ALA A 82 7.59 -7.24 -1.48
C ALA A 82 7.14 -6.93 -0.04
N GLN A 83 6.22 -5.98 0.11
CA GLN A 83 5.66 -5.57 1.40
C GLN A 83 4.14 -5.67 1.39
N ASN A 84 3.56 -6.13 2.49
CA ASN A 84 2.12 -6.30 2.59
C ASN A 84 1.46 -5.00 3.06
N LEU A 85 0.35 -4.67 2.41
CA LEU A 85 -0.64 -3.73 2.92
C LEU A 85 -1.84 -4.54 3.41
N ASN A 86 -1.99 -4.64 4.72
CA ASN A 86 -3.08 -5.37 5.34
C ASN A 86 -4.28 -4.45 5.44
N LEU A 87 -5.43 -4.86 4.90
CA LEU A 87 -6.69 -4.13 5.01
C LEU A 87 -7.79 -5.01 5.59
N THR A 88 -8.44 -4.53 6.64
CA THR A 88 -9.70 -5.09 7.14
C THR A 88 -10.88 -4.64 6.29
N LEU A 89 -12.01 -5.33 6.44
CA LEU A 89 -13.30 -4.93 5.88
C LEU A 89 -13.72 -3.52 6.32
N SER A 90 -13.46 -3.14 7.57
CA SER A 90 -13.72 -1.77 8.07
C SER A 90 -12.83 -0.73 7.38
N CYS A 91 -11.54 -1.03 7.20
CA CYS A 91 -10.62 -0.09 6.55
C CYS A 91 -10.91 0.12 5.07
N VAL A 92 -11.53 -0.85 4.39
CA VAL A 92 -11.94 -0.69 3.00
C VAL A 92 -13.27 0.07 2.87
N ARG A 93 -14.18 -0.09 3.84
CA ARG A 93 -15.53 0.51 3.79
C ARG A 93 -15.54 1.97 4.21
N ASP A 94 -14.67 2.33 5.13
CA ASP A 94 -14.43 3.72 5.51
C ASP A 94 -13.36 4.26 4.55
N HIS A 95 -13.67 5.27 3.74
CA HIS A 95 -12.72 5.86 2.76
C HIS A 95 -11.41 6.38 3.39
N PRO A 96 -11.41 7.04 4.57
CA PRO A 96 -10.20 7.65 5.13
C PRO A 96 -9.09 6.64 5.50
N PRO A 97 -9.38 5.45 6.04
CA PRO A 97 -8.37 4.44 6.30
C PRO A 97 -7.58 3.93 5.09
N VAL A 98 -8.16 3.76 3.90
CA VAL A 98 -7.39 3.27 2.73
C VAL A 98 -6.28 4.25 2.35
N VAL A 99 -6.59 5.56 2.33
CA VAL A 99 -5.61 6.60 2.03
C VAL A 99 -4.55 6.69 3.13
N HIS A 100 -4.96 6.55 4.40
CA HIS A 100 -4.03 6.52 5.53
C HIS A 100 -2.97 5.42 5.36
N GLU A 101 -3.41 4.20 5.06
CA GLU A 101 -2.50 3.05 4.96
C GLU A 101 -1.64 3.08 3.67
N LEU A 102 -2.13 3.69 2.58
CA LEU A 102 -1.35 3.88 1.34
C LEU A 102 -0.23 4.93 1.47
N LEU A 103 -0.27 5.79 2.50
CA LEU A 103 0.71 6.86 2.74
C LEU A 103 1.76 6.50 3.80
N HIS A 104 1.67 5.31 4.38
CA HIS A 104 2.74 4.75 5.20
C HIS A 104 3.98 4.44 4.37
#